data_AF-A0A3B0PZ25-F1
#
_entry.id   AF-A0A3B0PZ25-F1
#
_cell.length_a   1.000
_cell.length_b   1.000
_cell.length_c   1.000
_cell.angle_alpha   90.00
_cell.angle_beta   90.00
_cell.angle_gamma   90.00
#
_symmetry.space_group_name_H-M   'P 1'
#
loop_
_entity.id
_entity.type
_entity.pdbx_description
1 polymer ?
#
loop_
_entity_poly.entity_id
_entity_poly.type
_entity_poly.pdbx_seq_one_letter_code
_entity_poly.pdbx_strand_id
1 'polypeptide(L)'
;MKRKNILKFVSLLGIGSFVMLAAASCTQASTPTPTPTPTPTPTPTPTPTPNPEPKPNPGGGDTNNPPSGGMNGVDTNPGGGQGMMNATNQELVNAKKALSDLIGGESKTVELYADYAKIKADLTSAYAVAKTTSDSSTSTLDQVKTATSTLQTAINTAASDKEKFDQQNSQLLMAYKVLKDTLNKKEAIVMSLNQEKYSAILSEINAASSTAEEIVKQTLNPVNGNLPVVATLNAENTKILEAIKEEKINSEKSNADLFANYQLYKLDRTKLMSEGSNNTKQPGNYSFVAYASDIASPNW
;
A
#
# COMPACT_ATOMS: atom_id res chain seq x y z
N MET A 1 52.39 -22.71 4.78
CA MET A 1 51.93 -21.85 3.66
C MET A 1 50.43 -21.66 3.76
N LYS A 2 49.97 -20.40 3.87
CA LYS A 2 48.56 -20.01 4.00
C LYS A 2 47.77 -20.35 2.72
N ARG A 3 46.60 -20.98 2.85
CA ARG A 3 45.58 -20.98 1.78
C ARG A 3 44.33 -20.29 2.33
N LYS A 4 43.93 -19.22 1.64
CA LYS A 4 42.80 -18.33 1.96
C LYS A 4 41.50 -19.02 1.57
N ASN A 5 40.53 -19.03 2.50
CA ASN A 5 39.13 -19.31 2.22
C ASN A 5 38.53 -18.14 1.44
N ILE A 6 38.05 -18.38 0.22
CA ILE A 6 37.08 -17.48 -0.44
C ILE A 6 35.70 -18.09 -0.22
N LEU A 7 34.97 -17.46 0.69
CA LEU A 7 33.56 -17.65 0.95
C LEU A 7 32.80 -16.98 -0.21
N LYS A 8 32.26 -17.77 -1.14
CA LYS A 8 31.32 -17.25 -2.14
C LYS A 8 29.96 -17.09 -1.46
N PHE A 9 29.58 -15.84 -1.19
CA PHE A 9 28.21 -15.45 -0.93
C PHE A 9 27.36 -15.82 -2.15
N VAL A 10 26.62 -16.93 -2.07
CA VAL A 10 25.50 -17.17 -2.97
C VAL A 10 24.37 -16.28 -2.47
N SER A 11 24.16 -15.19 -3.20
CA SER A 11 22.99 -14.33 -3.13
C SER A 11 21.72 -15.19 -3.28
N LEU A 12 21.02 -15.41 -2.17
CA LEU A 12 19.72 -16.05 -2.15
C LEU A 12 18.64 -14.97 -2.35
N LEU A 13 18.64 -14.34 -3.52
CA LEU A 13 17.45 -13.70 -4.07
C LEU A 13 16.53 -14.83 -4.55
N GLY A 14 15.77 -15.38 -3.60
CA GLY A 14 14.76 -16.39 -3.83
C GLY A 14 13.59 -15.77 -4.57
N ILE A 15 13.62 -15.90 -5.89
CA ILE A 15 12.54 -15.60 -6.82
C ILE A 15 11.38 -16.55 -6.47
N GLY A 16 10.40 -16.07 -5.73
CA GLY A 16 9.14 -16.77 -5.50
C GLY A 16 8.20 -16.59 -6.69
N SER A 17 8.63 -16.97 -7.89
CA SER A 17 7.75 -17.15 -9.05
C SER A 17 7.21 -18.57 -9.00
N PHE A 18 6.12 -18.76 -8.28
CA PHE A 18 5.33 -19.98 -8.36
C PHE A 18 4.21 -19.76 -9.37
N VAL A 19 4.46 -20.18 -10.61
CA VAL A 19 3.38 -20.55 -11.54
C VAL A 19 2.74 -21.80 -10.96
N MET A 20 1.63 -21.63 -10.25
CA MET A 20 0.73 -22.73 -9.87
C MET A 20 -0.12 -23.08 -11.09
N LEU A 21 0.26 -24.15 -11.78
CA LEU A 21 -0.60 -24.93 -12.65
C LEU A 21 -1.66 -25.60 -11.76
N ALA A 22 -2.84 -24.97 -11.62
CA ALA A 22 -3.93 -25.52 -10.83
C ALA A 22 -4.70 -26.56 -11.66
N ALA A 23 -4.50 -27.83 -11.32
CA ALA A 23 -5.45 -28.89 -11.63
C ALA A 23 -6.77 -28.61 -10.89
N ALA A 24 -7.89 -28.72 -11.60
CA ALA A 24 -9.23 -28.59 -11.03
C ALA A 24 -9.45 -29.63 -9.93
N SER A 25 -9.67 -29.16 -8.70
CA SER A 25 -10.26 -29.96 -7.63
C SER A 25 -11.25 -29.08 -6.88
N CYS A 26 -12.54 -29.42 -7.02
CA CYS A 26 -13.65 -28.75 -6.37
C CYS A 26 -13.55 -28.93 -4.85
N THR A 27 -13.20 -27.86 -4.14
CA THR A 27 -13.46 -27.73 -2.69
C THR A 27 -14.32 -26.51 -2.48
N GLN A 28 -15.56 -26.72 -2.02
CA GLN A 28 -16.50 -25.66 -1.67
C GLN A 28 -15.89 -24.81 -0.54
N ALA A 29 -15.62 -23.54 -0.83
CA ALA A 29 -15.22 -22.56 0.18
C ALA A 29 -16.48 -22.05 0.91
N SER A 30 -16.54 -22.27 2.22
CA SER A 30 -17.56 -21.70 3.10
C SER A 30 -17.46 -20.18 3.11
N THR A 31 -18.57 -19.52 2.76
CA THR A 31 -18.74 -18.07 2.80
C THR A 31 -18.57 -17.55 4.23
N PRO A 32 -17.67 -16.58 4.49
CA PRO A 32 -17.55 -15.97 5.81
C PRO A 32 -18.77 -15.08 6.10
N THR A 33 -19.35 -15.24 7.29
CA THR A 33 -20.42 -14.40 7.82
C THR A 33 -19.91 -12.96 8.01
N PRO A 34 -20.65 -11.93 7.55
CA PRO A 34 -20.22 -10.54 7.70
C PRO A 34 -20.17 -10.14 9.18
N THR A 35 -19.02 -9.63 9.60
CA THR A 35 -18.82 -9.02 10.92
C THR A 35 -19.56 -7.68 10.98
N PRO A 36 -20.38 -7.40 12.01
CA PRO A 36 -21.08 -6.13 12.11
C PRO A 36 -20.10 -4.96 12.23
N THR A 37 -20.32 -3.94 11.40
CA THR A 37 -19.55 -2.69 11.41
C THR A 37 -19.78 -1.95 12.73
N PRO A 38 -18.74 -1.54 13.47
CA PRO A 38 -18.90 -0.77 14.68
C PRO A 38 -19.50 0.60 14.38
N THR A 39 -20.57 0.95 15.10
CA THR A 39 -21.24 2.25 15.06
C THR A 39 -20.28 3.34 15.53
N PRO A 40 -20.16 4.49 14.82
CA PRO A 40 -19.29 5.57 15.25
C PRO A 40 -19.73 6.15 16.59
N THR A 41 -18.82 6.16 17.55
CA THR A 41 -18.99 6.79 18.86
C THR A 41 -19.04 8.31 18.67
N PRO A 42 -20.01 9.03 19.27
CA PRO A 42 -20.10 10.48 19.15
C PRO A 42 -18.84 11.16 19.71
N THR A 43 -18.31 12.10 18.95
CA THR A 43 -17.16 12.92 19.32
C THR A 43 -17.51 13.80 20.53
N PRO A 44 -16.76 13.77 21.64
CA PRO A 44 -17.03 14.63 22.78
C PRO A 44 -16.81 16.10 22.41
N THR A 45 -17.79 16.92 22.78
CA THR A 45 -17.78 18.38 22.65
C THR A 45 -16.64 18.97 23.48
N PRO A 46 -15.84 19.91 22.94
CA PRO A 46 -14.75 20.52 23.70
C PRO A 46 -15.29 21.32 24.89
N THR A 47 -14.81 21.00 26.08
CA THR A 47 -14.99 21.78 27.30
C THR A 47 -14.32 23.15 27.16
N PRO A 48 -14.99 24.26 27.55
CA PRO A 48 -14.40 25.59 27.48
C PRO A 48 -13.20 25.71 28.43
N THR A 49 -12.13 26.32 27.90
CA THR A 49 -10.90 26.67 28.63
C THR A 49 -11.18 27.67 29.76
N PRO A 50 -10.70 27.43 31.00
CA PRO A 50 -10.78 28.40 32.08
C PRO A 50 -10.01 29.69 31.75
N ASN A 51 -10.62 30.82 32.10
CA ASN A 51 -10.09 32.18 32.00
C ASN A 51 -8.79 32.33 32.82
N PRO A 52 -7.73 32.98 32.30
CA PRO A 52 -6.52 33.26 33.07
C PRO A 52 -6.80 34.19 34.27
N GLU A 53 -6.32 33.78 35.44
CA GLU A 53 -6.33 34.57 36.68
C GLU A 53 -5.49 35.86 36.55
N PRO A 54 -5.88 36.96 37.23
CA PRO A 54 -5.14 38.21 37.22
C PRO A 54 -3.79 38.11 37.95
N LYS A 55 -2.77 38.69 37.32
CA LYS A 55 -1.39 38.80 37.83
C LYS A 55 -1.34 39.65 39.12
N PRO A 56 -0.57 39.24 40.17
CA PRO A 56 -0.39 40.09 41.34
C PRO A 56 0.47 41.32 41.03
N ASN A 57 -0.01 42.46 41.52
CA ASN A 57 0.65 43.76 41.54
C ASN A 57 1.87 43.76 42.49
N PRO A 58 3.08 44.19 42.08
CA PRO A 58 4.19 44.36 43.00
C PRO A 58 4.20 45.79 43.53
N GLY A 59 3.74 45.99 44.77
CA GLY A 59 3.82 47.28 45.45
C GLY A 59 4.05 47.14 46.95
N GLY A 60 5.15 47.74 47.43
CA GLY A 60 5.44 48.14 48.83
C GLY A 60 5.58 46.98 49.84
N GLY A 61 6.72 46.72 50.47
CA GLY A 61 7.51 47.67 51.26
C GLY A 61 6.95 47.75 52.68
N ASP A 62 7.53 47.03 53.65
CA ASP A 62 8.01 47.59 54.92
C ASP A 62 8.76 46.53 55.76
N THR A 63 9.68 47.07 56.54
CA THR A 63 10.66 46.60 57.51
C THR A 63 10.16 45.69 58.64
N ASN A 64 11.04 44.80 59.14
CA ASN A 64 11.59 44.82 60.52
C ASN A 64 12.25 43.47 60.91
N ASN A 65 13.36 43.59 61.65
CA ASN A 65 14.34 42.56 62.06
C ASN A 65 13.92 41.82 63.38
N PRO A 66 14.74 40.93 64.00
CA PRO A 66 14.50 39.51 64.35
C PRO A 66 14.27 39.39 65.92
N PRO A 67 14.56 38.31 66.72
CA PRO A 67 15.45 37.14 66.58
C PRO A 67 14.87 35.78 67.08
N SER A 68 15.64 34.70 66.87
CA SER A 68 15.99 33.70 67.92
C SER A 68 15.96 32.25 67.43
N GLY A 69 17.13 31.59 67.56
CA GLY A 69 17.23 30.28 68.21
C GLY A 69 17.05 29.03 67.37
N GLY A 70 18.14 28.25 67.20
CA GLY A 70 18.01 26.83 66.89
C GLY A 70 19.19 26.21 66.14
N MET A 71 20.34 26.09 66.80
CA MET A 71 21.32 25.07 66.44
C MET A 71 20.66 23.69 66.58
N ASN A 72 20.81 22.82 65.58
CA ASN A 72 21.06 21.39 65.78
C ASN A 72 21.70 20.84 64.51
N GLY A 73 23.02 20.67 64.57
CA GLY A 73 23.75 19.81 63.67
C GLY A 73 23.28 18.37 63.90
N VAL A 74 22.82 17.75 62.81
CA VAL A 74 22.88 16.30 62.68
C VAL A 74 23.68 16.05 61.43
N ASP A 75 24.84 15.46 61.64
CA ASP A 75 25.74 14.96 60.62
C ASP A 75 25.01 13.97 59.72
N THR A 76 24.35 14.45 58.67
CA THR A 76 24.06 13.63 57.50
C THR A 76 25.14 13.91 56.48
N ASN A 77 26.19 13.09 56.55
CA ASN A 77 27.09 12.78 55.44
C ASN A 77 26.33 12.94 54.09
N PRO A 78 26.70 13.90 53.22
CA PRO A 78 26.04 14.03 51.94
C PRO A 78 26.50 12.84 51.12
N GLY A 79 25.62 11.84 50.98
CA GLY A 79 25.70 10.80 49.97
C GLY A 79 25.59 11.40 48.57
N GLY A 80 26.56 12.24 48.18
CA GLY A 80 26.58 12.95 46.90
C GLY A 80 26.64 11.98 45.71
N GLY A 81 27.04 10.73 45.93
CA GLY A 81 27.05 9.68 44.91
C GLY A 81 25.67 9.04 44.66
N GLN A 82 24.83 8.84 45.68
CA GLN A 82 23.54 8.14 45.53
C GLN A 82 22.45 9.05 44.96
N GLY A 83 22.42 10.33 45.35
CA GLY A 83 21.48 11.32 44.80
C GLY A 83 21.72 11.57 43.30
N MET A 84 22.98 11.73 42.89
CA MET A 84 23.34 11.86 41.47
C MET A 84 23.07 10.59 40.68
N MET A 85 23.42 9.41 41.20
CA MET A 85 23.17 8.14 40.51
C MET A 85 21.67 7.89 40.30
N ASN A 86 20.81 8.29 41.25
CA ASN A 86 19.36 8.22 41.09
C ASN A 86 18.86 9.20 39.99
N ALA A 87 19.38 10.43 39.96
CA ALA A 87 19.03 11.40 38.92
C ALA A 87 19.47 10.95 37.51
N THR A 88 20.69 10.43 37.35
CA THR A 88 21.19 9.91 36.07
C THR A 88 20.40 8.68 35.60
N ASN A 89 20.02 7.80 36.53
CA ASN A 89 19.15 6.66 36.22
C ASN A 89 17.76 7.11 35.76
N GLN A 90 17.19 8.13 36.41
CA GLN A 90 15.91 8.70 36.00
C GLN A 90 15.99 9.36 34.61
N GLU A 91 17.08 10.06 34.30
CA GLU A 91 17.30 10.63 32.96
C GLU A 91 17.34 9.55 31.88
N LEU A 92 18.02 8.43 32.14
CA LEU A 92 18.09 7.32 31.18
C LEU A 92 16.71 6.68 30.97
N VAL A 93 15.94 6.48 32.04
CA VAL A 93 14.56 5.97 31.96
C VAL A 93 13.69 6.90 31.12
N ASN A 94 13.76 8.21 31.36
CA ASN A 94 13.00 9.21 30.61
C ASN A 94 13.43 9.25 29.13
N ALA A 95 14.73 9.19 28.85
CA ALA A 95 15.26 9.17 27.48
C ALA A 95 14.83 7.91 26.72
N LYS A 96 14.85 6.74 27.37
CA LYS A 96 14.35 5.48 26.79
C LYS A 96 12.85 5.54 26.52
N LYS A 97 12.07 6.13 27.43
CA LYS A 97 10.64 6.35 27.22
C LYS A 97 10.39 7.23 25.98
N ALA A 98 11.10 8.35 25.86
CA ALA A 98 10.96 9.25 24.70
C ALA A 98 11.29 8.55 23.37
N LEU A 99 12.36 7.74 23.34
CA LEU A 99 12.70 6.93 22.17
C LEU A 99 11.61 5.92 21.83
N SER A 100 11.11 5.20 22.83
CA SER A 100 10.03 4.22 22.67
C SER A 100 8.73 4.85 22.20
N ASP A 101 8.36 6.03 22.73
CA ASP A 101 7.17 6.77 22.30
C ASP A 101 7.28 7.16 20.82
N LEU A 102 8.46 7.59 20.37
CA LEU A 102 8.72 7.93 18.97
C LEU A 102 8.64 6.70 18.06
N ILE A 103 9.23 5.57 18.48
CA ILE A 103 9.14 4.28 17.76
C ILE A 103 7.69 3.80 17.65
N GLY A 104 6.86 4.03 18.67
CA GLY A 104 5.44 3.66 18.64
C GLY A 104 4.64 4.26 17.48
N GLY A 105 5.14 5.34 16.86
CA GLY A 105 4.56 5.95 15.67
C GLY A 105 4.92 5.28 14.33
N GLU A 106 5.86 4.34 14.30
CA GLU A 106 6.51 3.80 13.10
C GLU A 106 5.50 3.41 12.01
N SER A 107 4.54 2.55 12.31
CA SER A 107 3.58 2.03 11.33
C SER A 107 2.85 3.15 10.60
N LYS A 108 2.35 4.15 11.34
CA LYS A 108 1.59 5.27 10.76
C LYS A 108 2.49 6.18 9.95
N THR A 109 3.68 6.50 10.46
CA THR A 109 4.61 7.41 9.78
C THR A 109 5.14 6.78 8.49
N VAL A 110 5.54 5.51 8.51
CA VAL A 110 6.09 4.79 7.36
C VAL A 110 5.03 4.58 6.26
N GLU A 111 3.76 4.37 6.64
CA GLU A 111 2.64 4.19 5.69
C GLU A 111 2.39 5.41 4.81
N LEU A 112 2.65 6.63 5.31
CA LEU A 112 2.54 7.87 4.52
C LEU A 112 3.44 7.89 3.29
N TYR A 113 4.47 7.05 3.27
CA TYR A 113 5.46 6.95 2.20
C TYR A 113 5.32 5.66 1.38
N ALA A 114 4.15 5.02 1.38
CA ALA A 114 3.93 3.76 0.64
C ALA A 114 4.30 3.86 -0.84
N ASP A 115 3.98 4.98 -1.50
CA ASP A 115 4.33 5.25 -2.90
C ASP A 115 5.75 5.84 -3.08
N TYR A 116 6.49 6.09 -1.99
CA TYR A 116 7.82 6.69 -2.01
C TYR A 116 8.86 5.74 -1.45
N ALA A 117 9.02 4.58 -2.11
CA ALA A 117 9.82 3.46 -1.61
C ALA A 117 11.24 3.87 -1.16
N LYS A 118 11.89 4.81 -1.85
CA LYS A 118 13.21 5.34 -1.45
C LYS A 118 13.17 6.02 -0.07
N ILE A 119 12.29 7.02 0.08
CA ILE A 119 12.11 7.75 1.35
C ILE A 119 11.69 6.78 2.47
N LYS A 120 10.76 5.87 2.13
CA LYS A 120 10.28 4.83 3.05
C LYS A 120 11.42 3.94 3.53
N ALA A 121 12.33 3.51 2.65
CA ALA A 121 13.45 2.65 3.01
C ALA A 121 14.43 3.34 3.96
N ASP A 122 14.77 4.61 3.70
CA ASP A 122 15.64 5.41 4.57
C ASP A 122 15.02 5.60 5.96
N LEU A 123 13.73 5.94 6.00
CA LEU A 123 12.99 6.10 7.25
C LEU A 123 12.88 4.79 8.04
N THR A 124 12.56 3.68 7.37
CA THR A 124 12.48 2.34 7.98
C THR A 124 13.83 1.94 8.58
N SER A 125 14.93 2.26 7.89
CA SER A 125 16.29 2.01 8.40
C SER A 125 16.59 2.80 9.67
N ALA A 126 16.15 4.07 9.74
CA ALA A 126 16.28 4.89 10.95
C ALA A 126 15.47 4.31 12.13
N TYR A 127 14.23 3.87 11.88
CA TYR A 127 13.43 3.18 12.90
C TYR A 127 14.09 1.88 13.39
N ALA A 128 14.68 1.09 12.49
CA ALA A 128 15.39 -0.13 12.87
C ALA A 128 16.60 0.14 13.79
N VAL A 129 17.38 1.19 13.51
CA VAL A 129 18.50 1.62 14.36
C VAL A 129 18.01 2.10 15.73
N ALA A 130 16.94 2.91 15.75
CA ALA A 130 16.32 3.39 16.97
C ALA A 130 15.80 2.23 17.84
N LYS A 131 15.13 1.25 17.24
CA LYS A 131 14.64 0.04 17.90
C LYS A 131 15.76 -0.78 18.52
N THR A 132 16.84 -1.00 17.77
CA THR A 132 18.04 -1.69 18.27
C THR A 132 18.61 -1.00 19.52
N THR A 133 18.65 0.34 19.52
CA THR A 133 19.13 1.12 20.68
C THR A 133 18.16 1.04 21.85
N SER A 134 16.84 1.08 21.59
CA SER A 134 15.77 0.99 22.58
C SER A 134 15.75 -0.36 23.30
N ASP A 135 15.87 -1.45 22.54
CA ASP A 135 15.79 -2.83 23.04
C ASP A 135 17.06 -3.25 23.81
N SER A 136 18.16 -2.53 23.63
CA SER A 136 19.42 -2.80 24.30
C SER A 136 19.37 -2.44 25.81
N SER A 137 19.70 -3.43 26.63
CA SER A 137 19.84 -3.27 28.08
C SER A 137 21.09 -2.47 28.48
N THR A 138 22.06 -2.31 27.58
CA THR A 138 23.36 -1.68 27.86
C THR A 138 23.54 -0.31 27.23
N SER A 139 22.53 0.21 26.51
CA SER A 139 22.60 1.54 25.88
C SER A 139 22.79 2.63 26.93
N THR A 140 23.78 3.50 26.70
CA THR A 140 24.05 4.65 27.57
C THR A 140 23.04 5.78 27.32
N LEU A 141 22.99 6.75 28.25
CA LEU A 141 22.14 7.95 28.12
C LEU A 141 22.41 8.70 26.80
N ASP A 142 23.68 8.89 26.46
CA ASP A 142 24.08 9.59 25.23
C ASP A 142 23.65 8.82 23.98
N GLN A 143 23.85 7.49 23.97
CA GLN A 143 23.40 6.65 22.85
C GLN A 143 21.89 6.75 22.62
N VAL A 144 21.10 6.72 23.70
CA VAL A 144 19.64 6.84 23.61
C VAL A 144 19.25 8.23 23.12
N LYS A 145 19.83 9.31 23.67
CA LYS A 145 19.57 10.69 23.22
C LYS A 145 19.95 10.90 21.75
N THR A 146 21.09 10.37 21.32
CA THR A 146 21.52 10.40 19.91
C THR A 146 20.54 9.65 19.02
N ALA A 147 20.14 8.43 19.37
CA ALA A 147 19.18 7.66 18.59
C ALA A 147 17.82 8.37 18.46
N THR A 148 17.32 8.98 19.55
CA THR A 148 16.10 9.79 19.51
C THR A 148 16.22 10.97 18.56
N SER A 149 17.31 11.74 18.67
CA SER A 149 17.56 12.89 17.80
C SER A 149 17.67 12.47 16.33
N THR A 150 18.44 11.40 16.04
CA THR A 150 18.61 10.87 14.69
C THR A 150 17.28 10.39 14.09
N LEU A 151 16.45 9.69 14.86
CA LEU A 151 15.14 9.25 14.38
C LEU A 151 14.23 10.45 14.11
N GLN A 152 14.21 11.45 15.00
CA GLN A 152 13.41 12.66 14.79
C GLN A 152 13.86 13.44 13.55
N THR A 153 15.17 13.54 13.33
CA THR A 153 15.71 14.13 12.10
C THR A 153 15.28 13.34 10.87
N ALA A 154 15.38 12.01 10.87
CA ALA A 154 14.96 11.18 9.75
C ALA A 154 13.46 11.33 9.43
N ILE A 155 12.60 11.42 10.45
CA ILE A 155 11.16 11.68 10.29
C ILE A 155 10.92 13.03 9.61
N ASN A 156 11.62 14.08 10.08
CA ASN A 156 11.49 15.43 9.50
C ASN A 156 12.02 15.47 8.05
N THR A 157 13.16 14.82 7.80
CA THR A 157 13.76 14.71 6.46
C THR A 157 12.84 13.99 5.49
N ALA A 158 12.22 12.88 5.92
CA ALA A 158 11.26 12.16 5.07
C ALA A 158 10.09 13.05 4.64
N ALA A 159 9.57 13.87 5.56
CA ALA A 159 8.49 14.82 5.26
C ALA A 159 8.95 15.89 4.25
N SER A 160 10.10 16.52 4.49
CA SER A 160 10.63 17.55 3.59
C SER A 160 11.01 17.01 2.21
N ASP A 161 11.56 15.80 2.15
CA ASP A 161 11.95 15.16 0.88
C ASP A 161 10.72 14.80 0.06
N LYS A 162 9.63 14.37 0.70
CA LYS A 162 8.36 14.13 0.03
C LYS A 162 7.79 15.43 -0.52
N GLU A 163 7.72 16.49 0.27
CA GLU A 163 7.23 17.80 -0.19
C GLU A 163 8.03 18.32 -1.38
N LYS A 164 9.36 18.23 -1.30
CA LYS A 164 10.26 18.61 -2.39
C LYS A 164 10.04 17.76 -3.64
N PHE A 165 9.93 16.43 -3.49
CA PHE A 165 9.65 15.53 -4.60
C PHE A 165 8.34 15.91 -5.29
N ASP A 166 7.27 16.13 -4.51
CA ASP A 166 5.93 16.45 -5.03
C ASP A 166 5.93 17.78 -5.79
N GLN A 167 6.64 18.79 -5.29
CA GLN A 167 6.79 20.08 -5.96
C GLN A 167 7.57 19.96 -7.28
N GLN A 168 8.65 19.19 -7.28
CA GLN A 168 9.50 19.02 -8.47
C GLN A 168 8.88 18.13 -9.54
N ASN A 169 7.99 17.21 -9.14
CA ASN A 169 7.44 16.17 -10.01
C ASN A 169 5.91 16.23 -10.09
N SER A 170 5.32 17.43 -10.05
CA SER A 170 3.86 17.62 -9.98
C SER A 170 3.09 16.91 -11.09
N GLN A 171 3.57 16.98 -12.34
CA GLN A 171 2.94 16.28 -13.48
C GLN A 171 3.03 14.76 -13.35
N LEU A 172 4.16 14.24 -12.87
CA LEU A 172 4.35 12.82 -12.61
C LEU A 172 3.43 12.34 -11.48
N LEU A 173 3.34 13.08 -10.39
CA LEU A 173 2.43 12.80 -9.28
C LEU A 173 0.97 12.74 -9.76
N MET A 174 0.54 13.70 -10.58
CA MET A 174 -0.81 13.71 -11.14
C MET A 174 -1.07 12.49 -12.03
N ALA A 175 -0.18 12.20 -12.99
CA ALA A 175 -0.32 11.07 -13.89
C ALA A 175 -0.34 9.72 -13.13
N TYR A 176 0.52 9.58 -12.11
CA TYR A 176 0.58 8.38 -11.28
C TYR A 176 -0.70 8.19 -10.44
N LYS A 177 -1.25 9.26 -9.87
CA LYS A 177 -2.54 9.21 -9.15
C LYS A 177 -3.68 8.79 -10.07
N VAL A 178 -3.77 9.39 -11.25
CA VAL A 178 -4.78 9.03 -12.26
C VAL A 178 -4.65 7.56 -12.65
N LEU A 179 -3.43 7.06 -12.85
CA LEU A 179 -3.21 5.65 -13.18
C LEU A 179 -3.68 4.71 -12.05
N LYS A 180 -3.40 5.05 -10.78
CA LYS A 180 -3.88 4.29 -9.62
C LYS A 180 -5.42 4.29 -9.54
N ASP A 181 -6.05 5.43 -9.76
CA ASP A 181 -7.52 5.51 -9.79
C ASP A 181 -8.13 4.66 -10.92
N THR A 182 -7.48 4.63 -12.09
CA THR A 182 -7.88 3.79 -13.21
C THR A 182 -7.71 2.31 -12.91
N LEU A 183 -6.63 1.90 -12.25
CA LEU A 183 -6.44 0.52 -11.79
C LEU A 183 -7.51 0.11 -10.77
N ASN A 184 -7.87 0.98 -9.84
CA ASN A 184 -8.97 0.73 -8.89
C ASN A 184 -10.32 0.55 -9.61
N LYS A 185 -10.61 1.37 -10.63
CA LYS A 185 -11.82 1.20 -11.47
C LYS A 185 -11.80 -0.14 -12.21
N LYS A 186 -10.64 -0.53 -12.75
CA LYS A 186 -10.43 -1.82 -13.39
C LYS A 186 -10.72 -2.98 -12.42
N GLU A 187 -10.26 -2.91 -11.17
CA GLU A 187 -10.53 -3.94 -10.16
C GLU A 187 -12.05 -4.14 -9.93
N ALA A 188 -12.81 -3.04 -9.80
CA ALA A 188 -14.26 -3.13 -9.65
C ALA A 188 -14.96 -3.82 -10.84
N ILE A 189 -14.49 -3.56 -12.06
CA ILE A 189 -15.01 -4.19 -13.29
C ILE A 189 -14.65 -5.68 -13.32
N VAL A 190 -13.40 -6.03 -13.00
CA VAL A 190 -12.93 -7.42 -12.92
C VAL A 190 -13.78 -8.23 -11.94
N MET A 191 -14.11 -7.68 -10.77
CA MET A 191 -15.00 -8.35 -9.79
C MET A 191 -16.39 -8.66 -10.35
N SER A 192 -16.89 -7.85 -11.30
CA SER A 192 -18.18 -8.07 -11.97
C SER A 192 -18.15 -9.15 -13.06
N LEU A 193 -16.96 -9.54 -13.53
CA LEU A 193 -16.74 -10.49 -14.63
C LEU A 193 -16.42 -11.90 -14.12
N ASN A 194 -17.04 -12.32 -13.01
CA ASN A 194 -16.69 -13.55 -12.28
C ASN A 194 -17.18 -14.87 -12.91
N GLN A 195 -17.89 -14.83 -14.04
CA GLN A 195 -18.39 -16.03 -14.72
C GLN A 195 -17.39 -16.52 -15.76
N GLU A 196 -17.23 -17.85 -15.89
CA GLU A 196 -16.25 -18.48 -16.80
C GLU A 196 -16.37 -18.00 -18.26
N LYS A 197 -17.60 -17.76 -18.73
CA LYS A 197 -17.88 -17.21 -20.07
C LYS A 197 -17.24 -15.84 -20.33
N TYR A 198 -16.85 -15.09 -19.30
CA TYR A 198 -16.19 -13.79 -19.42
C TYR A 198 -14.65 -13.87 -19.33
N SER A 199 -14.06 -15.07 -19.30
CA SER A 199 -12.61 -15.29 -19.19
C SER A 199 -11.78 -14.59 -20.28
N ALA A 200 -12.28 -14.53 -21.51
CA ALA A 200 -11.59 -13.79 -22.60
C ALA A 200 -11.53 -12.28 -22.33
N ILE A 201 -12.63 -11.69 -21.84
CA ILE A 201 -12.71 -10.27 -21.46
C ILE A 201 -11.73 -9.98 -20.32
N LEU A 202 -11.74 -10.83 -19.28
CA LEU A 202 -10.80 -10.75 -18.16
C LEU A 202 -9.33 -10.80 -18.63
N SER A 203 -9.02 -11.72 -19.55
CA SER A 203 -7.68 -11.87 -20.10
C SER A 203 -7.22 -10.61 -20.82
N GLU A 204 -8.09 -9.97 -21.61
CA GLU A 204 -7.77 -8.73 -22.32
C GLU A 204 -7.53 -7.57 -21.35
N ILE A 205 -8.42 -7.37 -20.37
CA ILE A 205 -8.28 -6.31 -19.36
C ILE A 205 -6.98 -6.49 -18.57
N ASN A 206 -6.66 -7.72 -18.15
CA ASN A 206 -5.44 -8.01 -17.41
C ASN A 206 -4.18 -7.81 -18.27
N ALA A 207 -4.21 -8.21 -19.54
CA ALA A 207 -3.11 -7.95 -20.46
C ALA A 207 -2.87 -6.44 -20.63
N ALA A 208 -3.94 -5.66 -20.82
CA ALA A 208 -3.87 -4.20 -21.00
C ALA A 208 -3.35 -3.44 -19.78
N SER A 209 -3.49 -4.00 -18.57
CA SER A 209 -3.10 -3.35 -17.30
C SER A 209 -1.75 -3.84 -16.74
N SER A 210 -1.21 -4.95 -17.24
CA SER A 210 0.01 -5.59 -16.70
C SER A 210 1.20 -4.66 -16.49
N THR A 211 1.52 -3.81 -17.46
CA THR A 211 2.63 -2.84 -17.35
C THR A 211 2.36 -1.78 -16.28
N ALA A 212 1.14 -1.26 -16.21
CA ALA A 212 0.74 -0.26 -15.22
C ALA A 212 0.82 -0.81 -13.79
N GLU A 213 0.38 -2.06 -13.59
CA GLU A 213 0.46 -2.75 -12.31
C GLU A 213 1.91 -2.91 -11.85
N GLU A 214 2.82 -3.28 -12.76
CA GLU A 214 4.25 -3.38 -12.44
C GLU A 214 4.87 -2.01 -12.11
N ILE A 215 4.44 -0.94 -12.79
CA ILE A 215 4.88 0.43 -12.46
C ILE A 215 4.42 0.82 -11.04
N VAL A 216 3.13 0.63 -10.71
CA VAL A 216 2.60 0.96 -9.38
C VAL A 216 3.27 0.13 -8.29
N LYS A 217 3.58 -1.14 -8.57
CA LYS A 217 4.33 -2.01 -7.67
C LYS A 217 5.75 -1.51 -7.40
N GLN A 218 6.40 -0.89 -8.39
CA GLN A 218 7.72 -0.25 -8.21
C GLN A 218 7.64 1.10 -7.49
N THR A 219 6.44 1.66 -7.33
CA THR A 219 6.10 2.92 -6.66
C THR A 219 6.47 4.19 -7.45
N LEU A 220 5.99 5.34 -6.99
CA LEU A 220 6.23 6.65 -7.60
C LEU A 220 7.69 7.12 -7.45
N ASN A 221 8.31 6.82 -6.30
CA ASN A 221 9.73 7.11 -6.04
C ASN A 221 10.46 5.82 -5.64
N PRO A 222 10.85 4.98 -6.62
CA PRO A 222 11.47 3.68 -6.37
C PRO A 222 12.85 3.80 -5.72
N VAL A 223 13.27 2.75 -4.99
CA VAL A 223 14.57 2.72 -4.28
C VAL A 223 15.76 2.87 -5.23
N ASN A 224 15.66 2.33 -6.46
CA ASN A 224 16.71 2.43 -7.47
C ASN A 224 16.86 3.85 -8.06
N GLY A 225 15.95 4.78 -7.76
CA GLY A 225 15.94 6.15 -8.28
C GLY A 225 15.43 6.30 -9.71
N ASN A 226 15.05 5.21 -10.39
CA ASN A 226 14.51 5.26 -11.74
C ASN A 226 13.03 5.63 -11.69
N LEU A 227 12.73 6.92 -11.85
CA LEU A 227 11.36 7.41 -11.79
C LEU A 227 10.51 6.90 -12.97
N PRO A 228 9.21 6.63 -12.76
CA PRO A 228 8.29 6.38 -13.86
C PRO A 228 8.24 7.56 -14.84
N VAL A 229 8.01 7.27 -16.12
CA VAL A 229 7.95 8.29 -17.17
C VAL A 229 6.50 8.70 -17.40
N VAL A 230 6.22 10.01 -17.34
CA VAL A 230 4.85 10.58 -17.49
C VAL A 230 4.17 10.12 -18.78
N ALA A 231 4.89 10.12 -19.90
CA ALA A 231 4.34 9.67 -21.19
C ALA A 231 3.91 8.20 -21.14
N THR A 232 4.70 7.33 -20.50
CA THR A 232 4.36 5.92 -20.29
C THR A 232 3.14 5.78 -19.40
N LEU A 233 3.07 6.49 -18.27
CA LEU A 233 1.90 6.46 -17.37
C LEU A 233 0.61 6.84 -18.12
N ASN A 234 0.64 7.90 -18.92
CA ASN A 234 -0.51 8.34 -19.71
C ASN A 234 -0.90 7.32 -20.77
N ALA A 235 0.09 6.74 -21.48
CA ALA A 235 -0.17 5.72 -22.50
C ALA A 235 -0.79 4.45 -21.90
N GLU A 236 -0.26 3.96 -20.77
CA GLU A 236 -0.83 2.81 -20.08
C GLU A 236 -2.22 3.12 -19.50
N ASN A 237 -2.43 4.33 -18.98
CA ASN A 237 -3.75 4.77 -18.52
C ASN A 237 -4.78 4.73 -19.66
N THR A 238 -4.43 5.24 -20.85
CA THR A 238 -5.32 5.17 -22.04
C THR A 238 -5.61 3.73 -22.44
N LYS A 239 -4.60 2.84 -22.47
CA LYS A 239 -4.81 1.42 -22.79
C LYS A 239 -5.82 0.77 -21.86
N ILE A 240 -5.70 1.02 -20.55
CA ILE A 240 -6.63 0.47 -19.56
C ILE A 240 -8.03 1.04 -19.78
N LEU A 241 -8.15 2.37 -19.94
CA LEU A 241 -9.45 3.03 -20.16
C LEU A 241 -10.19 2.48 -21.39
N GLU A 242 -9.48 2.24 -22.49
CA GLU A 242 -10.07 1.61 -23.68
C GLU A 242 -10.48 0.16 -23.41
N ALA A 243 -9.65 -0.62 -22.71
CA ALA A 243 -9.96 -2.01 -22.37
C ALA A 243 -11.18 -2.14 -21.44
N ILE A 244 -11.35 -1.19 -20.52
CA ILE A 244 -12.45 -1.19 -19.54
C ILE A 244 -13.65 -0.32 -19.96
N LYS A 245 -13.67 0.20 -21.19
CA LYS A 245 -14.72 1.08 -21.68
C LYS A 245 -16.09 0.38 -21.60
N GLU A 246 -17.05 1.01 -20.94
CA GLU A 246 -18.35 0.40 -20.62
C GLU A 246 -19.07 -0.16 -21.86
N GLU A 247 -19.11 0.59 -22.96
CA GLU A 247 -19.72 0.16 -24.22
C GLU A 247 -19.07 -1.12 -24.78
N LYS A 248 -17.73 -1.18 -24.76
CA LYS A 248 -16.96 -2.35 -25.20
C LYS A 248 -17.30 -3.56 -24.33
N ILE A 249 -17.21 -3.39 -23.01
CA ILE A 249 -17.48 -4.46 -22.04
C ILE A 249 -18.91 -4.98 -22.16
N ASN A 250 -19.91 -4.11 -22.30
CA ASN A 250 -21.31 -4.52 -22.44
C ASN A 250 -21.56 -5.30 -23.74
N SER A 251 -20.93 -4.88 -24.83
CA SER A 251 -20.99 -5.59 -26.12
C SER A 251 -20.35 -6.98 -26.01
N GLU A 252 -19.16 -7.07 -25.43
CA GLU A 252 -18.44 -8.34 -25.25
C GLU A 252 -19.15 -9.30 -24.32
N LYS A 253 -19.75 -8.79 -23.22
CA LYS A 253 -20.59 -9.59 -22.32
C LYS A 253 -21.80 -10.16 -23.07
N SER A 254 -22.47 -9.35 -23.88
CA SER A 254 -23.62 -9.80 -24.68
C SER A 254 -23.20 -10.92 -25.66
N ASN A 255 -22.05 -10.77 -26.31
CA ASN A 255 -21.51 -11.80 -27.20
C ASN A 255 -21.15 -13.09 -26.45
N ALA A 256 -20.50 -12.97 -25.28
CA ALA A 256 -20.18 -14.11 -24.43
C ALA A 256 -21.44 -14.84 -23.92
N ASP A 257 -22.49 -14.08 -23.59
CA ASP A 257 -23.78 -14.63 -23.18
C ASP A 257 -24.48 -15.37 -24.33
N LEU A 258 -24.45 -14.82 -25.54
CA LEU A 258 -24.96 -15.49 -26.74
C LEU A 258 -24.18 -16.77 -27.06
N PHE A 259 -22.85 -16.70 -27.01
CA PHE A 259 -21.97 -17.84 -27.26
C PHE A 259 -22.16 -18.96 -26.24
N ALA A 260 -22.31 -18.63 -24.95
CA ALA A 260 -22.59 -19.61 -23.90
C ALA A 260 -23.91 -20.37 -24.12
N ASN A 261 -24.87 -19.76 -24.81
CA ASN A 261 -26.15 -20.37 -25.16
C ASN A 261 -26.20 -20.93 -26.59
N TYR A 262 -25.10 -20.83 -27.35
CA TYR A 262 -25.05 -21.25 -28.74
C TYR A 262 -25.22 -22.76 -28.86
N GLN A 263 -26.13 -23.18 -29.73
CA GLN A 263 -26.38 -24.59 -30.05
C GLN A 263 -25.93 -24.86 -31.49
N LEU A 264 -24.98 -25.77 -31.67
CA LEU A 264 -24.53 -26.20 -32.99
C LEU A 264 -25.39 -27.37 -33.48
N TYR A 265 -26.27 -27.11 -34.43
CA TYR A 265 -26.99 -28.15 -35.14
C TYR A 265 -26.23 -28.52 -36.42
N LYS A 266 -25.43 -29.58 -36.35
CA LYS A 266 -24.73 -30.10 -37.53
C LYS A 266 -25.74 -30.69 -38.50
N LEU A 267 -25.71 -30.21 -39.76
CA LEU A 267 -26.57 -30.73 -40.80
C LEU A 267 -26.19 -32.18 -41.12
N ASP A 268 -27.12 -33.10 -40.89
CA ASP A 268 -26.97 -34.49 -41.30
C ASP A 268 -27.35 -34.63 -42.77
N ARG A 269 -26.34 -34.67 -43.65
CA ARG A 269 -26.54 -34.77 -45.10
C ARG A 269 -27.31 -36.03 -45.51
N THR A 270 -27.30 -37.08 -44.71
CA THR A 270 -28.02 -38.33 -45.00
C THR A 270 -29.53 -38.21 -44.77
N LYS A 271 -29.95 -37.18 -44.02
CA LYS A 271 -31.37 -36.88 -43.74
C LYS A 271 -31.93 -35.76 -44.61
N LEU A 272 -31.12 -35.22 -45.53
CA LEU A 272 -31.59 -34.26 -46.52
C LEU A 272 -32.35 -35.02 -47.61
N MET A 273 -33.68 -34.99 -47.53
CA MET A 273 -34.55 -35.53 -48.57
C MET A 273 -34.91 -34.41 -49.56
N SER A 274 -34.83 -34.67 -50.86
CA SER A 274 -35.39 -33.78 -51.88
C SER A 274 -36.88 -34.10 -52.04
N GLU A 275 -37.77 -33.19 -51.61
CA GLU A 275 -39.17 -33.25 -51.99
C GLU A 275 -39.41 -32.39 -53.24
N GLY A 276 -39.25 -33.02 -54.41
CA GLY A 276 -39.81 -32.52 -55.67
C GLY A 276 -39.17 -31.26 -56.26
N SER A 277 -39.64 -30.90 -57.45
CA SER A 277 -39.17 -29.77 -58.26
C SER A 277 -39.07 -28.46 -57.45
N ASN A 278 -37.87 -27.86 -57.43
CA ASN A 278 -37.49 -26.65 -56.72
C ASN A 278 -38.32 -25.40 -57.11
N ASN A 279 -39.51 -25.22 -56.55
CA ASN A 279 -40.28 -23.98 -56.75
C ASN A 279 -41.01 -23.47 -55.50
N THR A 280 -40.76 -24.03 -54.31
CA THR A 280 -41.31 -23.53 -53.05
C THR A 280 -40.31 -22.59 -52.37
N LYS A 281 -40.81 -21.41 -51.98
CA LYS A 281 -40.02 -20.34 -51.35
C LYS A 281 -39.48 -20.85 -50.00
N GLN A 282 -38.16 -20.73 -49.76
CA GLN A 282 -37.56 -21.14 -48.48
C GLN A 282 -38.29 -20.48 -47.29
N PRO A 283 -38.55 -21.19 -46.18
CA PRO A 283 -39.12 -20.58 -44.98
C PRO A 283 -38.15 -19.52 -44.44
N GLY A 284 -38.63 -18.29 -44.25
CA GLY A 284 -37.80 -17.12 -43.91
C GLY A 284 -37.10 -17.17 -42.54
N ASN A 285 -37.29 -18.25 -41.79
CA ASN A 285 -36.81 -18.49 -40.44
C ASN A 285 -35.65 -19.49 -40.38
N TYR A 286 -35.14 -19.98 -41.52
CA TYR A 286 -33.86 -20.69 -41.60
C TYR A 286 -32.80 -19.78 -42.23
N SER A 287 -31.83 -19.33 -41.44
CA SER A 287 -30.57 -18.79 -41.93
C SER A 287 -29.56 -19.94 -41.96
N PHE A 288 -29.09 -20.32 -43.15
CA PHE A 288 -27.97 -21.24 -43.30
C PHE A 288 -26.69 -20.40 -43.40
N VAL A 289 -25.88 -20.39 -42.35
CA VAL A 289 -24.50 -19.89 -42.45
C VAL A 289 -23.65 -21.07 -42.92
N ALA A 290 -23.48 -21.19 -44.23
CA ALA A 290 -22.49 -22.08 -44.82
C ALA A 290 -21.20 -21.30 -44.98
N TYR A 291 -20.17 -21.63 -44.21
CA TYR A 291 -18.81 -21.23 -44.56
C TYR A 291 -18.42 -22.01 -45.82
N ALA A 292 -18.23 -21.30 -46.94
CA ALA A 292 -17.86 -21.91 -48.22
C ALA A 292 -16.43 -22.47 -48.22
N SER A 293 -15.66 -22.20 -47.16
CA SER A 293 -14.31 -22.70 -46.94
C SER A 293 -14.13 -23.06 -45.47
N ASP A 294 -13.27 -24.05 -45.21
CA ASP A 294 -12.74 -24.31 -43.88
C ASP A 294 -12.05 -23.03 -43.38
N ILE A 295 -12.40 -22.60 -42.16
CA ILE A 295 -11.86 -21.40 -41.49
C ILE A 295 -10.36 -21.55 -41.19
N ALA A 296 -9.82 -22.77 -41.29
CA ALA A 296 -8.40 -23.07 -41.21
C ALA A 296 -7.66 -23.00 -42.56
N SER A 297 -8.34 -22.73 -43.68
CA SER A 297 -7.68 -22.64 -44.99
C SER A 297 -6.88 -21.33 -45.13
N PRO A 298 -5.59 -21.40 -45.51
CA PRO A 298 -4.71 -20.23 -45.57
C PRO A 298 -4.94 -19.31 -46.77
N ASN A 299 -5.93 -19.60 -47.63
CA ASN A 299 -6.27 -18.77 -48.79
C ASN A 299 -7.63 -18.10 -48.58
N TRP A 300 -7.59 -16.91 -48.01
CA TRP A 300 -8.61 -15.87 -48.11
C TRP A 300 -7.99 -14.64 -48.78
#